data_AF-A0A255YDY6-F1
#
_entry.id   AF-A0A255YDY6-F1
#
_cell.length_a   1.000
_cell.length_b   1.000
_cell.length_c   1.000
_cell.angle_alpha   90.00
_cell.angle_beta   90.00
_cell.angle_gamma   90.00
#
_symmetry.space_group_name_H-M   'P 1'
#
loop_
_entity.id
_entity.type
_entity.pdbx_description
1 polymer ?
#
loop_
_entity_poly.entity_id
_entity_poly.type
_entity_poly.pdbx_seq_one_letter_code
_entity_poly.pdbx_strand_id
1 'polypeptide(L)' 'MFDDDLPRKKHDLLADLAREDLDRLSIADLDERIAALEAELARARAKRDGAAKFRAAADSLFKS' A
#
# COMPACT_ATOMS: atom_id res chain seq x y z
N MET A 1 1.77 5.38 35.85
CA MET A 1 0.69 4.93 34.95
C MET A 1 1.24 5.14 33.55
N PHE A 2 1.81 4.10 32.94
CA PHE A 2 2.67 4.17 31.74
C PHE A 2 1.96 3.65 30.47
N ASP A 3 0.64 3.81 30.39
CA ASP A 3 -0.14 3.29 29.25
C ASP A 3 -0.25 4.27 28.06
N ASP A 4 0.33 5.46 28.16
CA ASP A 4 0.24 6.50 27.11
C ASP A 4 1.36 6.40 26.04
N ASP A 5 2.29 5.45 26.19
CA ASP A 5 3.46 5.24 25.31
C ASP A 5 3.29 4.07 24.32
N LEU A 6 2.07 3.52 24.20
CA LEU A 6 1.78 2.57 23.13
C LEU A 6 1.81 3.31 21.79
N PRO A 7 2.59 2.86 20.79
CA PRO A 7 2.54 3.46 19.46
C PRO A 7 1.10 3.47 18.99
N ARG A 8 0.52 4.66 18.73
CA ARG A 8 -0.83 4.76 18.20
C ARG A 8 -0.92 3.80 17.02
N LYS A 9 -1.88 2.87 17.08
CA LYS A 9 -2.12 1.86 16.05
C LYS A 9 -2.11 2.60 14.71
N LYS A 10 -1.05 2.39 13.92
CA LYS A 10 -0.87 3.05 12.63
C LYS A 10 -2.15 2.74 11.85
N HIS A 11 -2.97 3.74 11.55
CA HIS A 11 -4.22 3.52 10.84
C HIS A 11 -3.93 2.67 9.61
N ASP A 12 -4.51 1.48 9.57
CA ASP A 12 -4.35 0.57 8.45
C ASP A 12 -5.31 1.05 7.37
N LEU A 13 -4.81 1.95 6.52
CA LEU A 13 -5.58 2.59 5.46
C LEU A 13 -6.20 1.57 4.50
N LEU A 14 -5.59 0.39 4.31
CA LEU A 14 -6.18 -0.66 3.48
C LEU A 14 -7.35 -1.33 4.20
N ALA A 15 -7.23 -1.57 5.50
CA ALA A 15 -8.31 -2.11 6.31
C ALA A 15 -9.45 -1.12 6.51
N ASP A 16 -9.17 0.19 6.55
CA ASP A 16 -10.19 1.25 6.55
C ASP A 16 -10.92 1.27 5.20
N LEU A 17 -10.19 1.29 4.08
CA LEU A 17 -10.74 1.26 2.72
C LEU A 17 -11.64 0.04 2.47
N ALA A 18 -11.23 -1.14 2.94
CA ALA A 18 -11.97 -2.39 2.78
C ALA A 18 -13.27 -2.46 3.59
N ARG A 19 -13.43 -1.57 4.59
CA ARG A 19 -14.65 -1.47 5.41
C ARG A 19 -15.63 -0.43 4.90
N GLU A 20 -15.28 0.34 3.87
CA GLU A 20 -16.17 1.34 3.29
C GLU A 20 -17.41 0.68 2.68
N ASP A 21 -18.57 1.31 2.93
CA ASP A 21 -19.86 0.89 2.42
C ASP A 21 -20.01 1.31 0.94
N LEU A 22 -19.86 0.33 0.04
CA LEU A 22 -19.91 0.55 -1.41
C LEU A 22 -21.33 0.75 -1.94
N ASP A 23 -22.39 0.40 -1.18
CA ASP A 23 -23.78 0.51 -1.64
C ASP A 23 -24.23 1.96 -1.84
N ARG A 24 -23.44 2.92 -1.31
CA ARG A 24 -23.67 4.37 -1.46
C ARG A 24 -23.04 4.96 -2.72
N LEU A 25 -22.21 4.20 -3.41
CA LEU A 25 -21.48 4.67 -4.59
C LEU A 25 -22.28 4.35 -5.85
N SER A 26 -22.29 5.29 -6.79
CA SER A 26 -22.80 5.01 -8.13
C SER A 26 -21.81 4.13 -8.92
N ILE A 27 -22.25 3.59 -10.06
CA ILE A 27 -21.35 2.84 -10.96
C ILE A 27 -20.16 3.72 -11.40
N ALA A 28 -20.40 5.00 -11.70
CA ALA A 28 -19.33 5.91 -12.10
C ALA A 28 -18.32 6.16 -10.97
N ASP A 29 -18.79 6.28 -9.73
CA ASP A 29 -17.91 6.42 -8.57
C ASP A 29 -17.08 5.14 -8.32
N LEU A 30 -17.69 3.97 -8.55
CA LEU A 30 -16.99 2.68 -8.47
C LEU A 30 -15.92 2.56 -9.56
N ASP A 31 -16.22 2.98 -10.79
CA ASP A 31 -15.26 2.98 -11.90
C ASP A 31 -14.07 3.90 -11.61
N GLU A 32 -14.32 5.13 -11.10
CA GLU A 32 -13.27 6.06 -10.70
C GLU A 32 -12.41 5.49 -9.57
N ARG A 33 -13.06 4.89 -8.56
CA ARG A 33 -12.37 4.22 -7.45
C ARG A 33 -11.48 3.08 -7.93
N ILE A 34 -11.99 2.23 -8.83
CA ILE A 34 -11.22 1.11 -9.39
C ILE A 34 -9.99 1.65 -10.15
N ALA A 35 -10.18 2.64 -11.02
CA ALA A 35 -9.07 3.23 -11.77
C ALA A 35 -7.98 3.79 -10.86
N ALA A 36 -8.36 4.47 -9.77
CA ALA A 36 -7.40 4.99 -8.79
C ALA A 36 -6.63 3.87 -8.07
N LEU A 37 -7.31 2.78 -7.68
CA LEU A 37 -6.69 1.65 -7.00
C LEU A 37 -5.75 0.85 -7.92
N GLU A 38 -6.10 0.68 -9.19
CA GLU A 38 -5.23 0.04 -10.17
C GLU A 38 -3.96 0.86 -10.42
N ALA A 39 -4.08 2.20 -10.48
CA ALA A 39 -2.93 3.10 -10.58
C ALA A 39 -2.00 3.00 -9.36
N GLU A 40 -2.56 2.94 -8.15
CA GLU A 40 -1.78 2.70 -6.92
C GLU A 40 -1.10 1.32 -6.96
N LEU A 41 -1.81 0.27 -7.37
CA LEU A 41 -1.23 -1.07 -7.48
C LEU A 41 -0.04 -1.08 -8.45
N ALA A 42 -0.14 -0.39 -9.59
CA ALA A 42 0.96 -0.24 -10.54
C ALA A 42 2.16 0.48 -9.91
N ARG A 43 1.93 1.59 -9.20
CA ARG A 43 2.96 2.33 -8.45
C ARG A 43 3.66 1.45 -7.41
N ALA A 44 2.89 0.71 -6.60
CA ALA A 44 3.42 -0.18 -5.57
C ALA A 44 4.28 -1.31 -6.18
N ARG A 45 3.82 -1.92 -7.28
CA ARG A 45 4.59 -2.93 -8.03
C ARG A 45 5.90 -2.36 -8.55
N ALA A 46 5.88 -1.20 -9.19
CA ALA A 46 7.09 -0.54 -9.69
C ALA A 46 8.10 -0.26 -8.57
N LYS A 47 7.64 0.20 -7.39
CA LYS A 47 8.52 0.43 -6.24
C LYS A 47 9.13 -0.86 -5.71
N ARG A 48 8.34 -1.93 -5.58
CA ARG A 48 8.81 -3.27 -5.16
C ARG A 48 9.87 -3.78 -6.13
N ASP A 49 9.61 -3.71 -7.43
CA ASP A 49 10.55 -4.21 -8.45
C ASP A 49 11.84 -3.40 -8.46
N GLY A 50 11.76 -2.08 -8.29
CA GLY A 50 12.93 -1.23 -8.08
C GLY A 50 13.75 -1.68 -6.86
N ALA A 51 13.10 -1.85 -5.71
CA ALA A 51 13.75 -2.32 -4.48
C ALA A 51 14.40 -3.71 -4.64
N ALA A 52 13.74 -4.64 -5.34
CA ALA A 52 14.28 -5.97 -5.63
C ALA A 52 15.56 -5.90 -6.48
N LYS A 53 15.59 -5.03 -7.50
CA LYS A 53 16.78 -4.79 -8.34
C LYS A 53 17.94 -4.23 -7.52
N PHE A 54 17.68 -3.24 -6.66
CA PHE A 54 18.70 -2.70 -5.75
C PHE A 54 19.26 -3.78 -4.82
N ARG A 55 18.39 -4.63 -4.26
CA ARG A 55 18.82 -5.74 -3.42
C ARG A 55 19.70 -6.72 -4.18
N ALA A 56 19.29 -7.15 -5.38
CA ALA A 56 20.07 -8.08 -6.19
C ALA A 56 21.45 -7.50 -6.59
N ALA A 57 21.52 -6.20 -6.91
CA ALA A 57 22.78 -5.51 -7.20
C ALA A 57 23.70 -5.44 -5.96
N ALA A 58 23.13 -5.15 -4.77
CA ALA A 58 23.88 -5.17 -3.53
C ALA A 58 24.37 -6.59 -3.19
N ASP A 59 23.51 -7.60 -3.28
CA ASP A 59 23.87 -9.00 -3.04
C ASP A 59 25.02 -9.43 -3.97
N SER A 60 25.06 -8.99 -5.22
CA SER A 60 26.18 -9.27 -6.14
C SER A 60 27.49 -8.56 -5.79
N LEU A 61 27.43 -7.40 -5.13
CA LEU A 61 28.60 -6.60 -4.74
C LEU A 61 29.24 -7.09 -3.43
N PHE A 62 28.44 -7.70 -2.54
CA PHE A 62 28.90 -8.17 -1.23
C PHE A 62 29.20 -9.67 -1.16
N LYS A 63 28.99 -10.44 -2.24
CA LYS A 63 29.27 -11.89 -2.30
C LYS A 63 30.54 -12.27 -3.07
N SER A 64 31.38 -11.30 -3.40
CA SER A 64 32.75 -11.50 -3.88
C SER A 64 33.74 -11.55 -2.73
#